data_AF-A0A524P527-F1
#
_entry.id   AF-A0A524P527-F1
#
_cell.length_a   1.000
_cell.length_b   1.000
_cell.length_c   1.000
_cell.angle_alpha   90.00
_cell.angle_beta   90.00
_cell.angle_gamma   90.00
#
_symmetry.space_group_name_H-M   'P 1'
#
loop_
_entity.id
_entity.type
_entity.pdbx_description
1 polymer ?
#
loop_
_entity_poly.entity_id
_entity_poly.type
_entity_poly.pdbx_seq_one_letter_code
_entity_poly.pdbx_strand_id
1 'polypeptide(L)'
;MGKSDAEKELQKYIKTKTSTKADSIHLLVKIREAKDVIDLQIKEEDEGIIKLRVHSTNDKYPKWYTYGYLIDLKNLRLVYKEIKNKEEIQALFLNPNKLVHKPTKSLLDTFDKDYGGIFPDGSSKLFWHNDRFKKKKDPYKVKMKAM
;
A
#
# COMPACT_ATOMS: atom_id res chain seq x y z
N MET A 1 8.51 14.65 -18.15
CA MET A 1 7.51 13.62 -18.44
C MET A 1 6.34 13.77 -17.49
N GLY A 2 5.14 14.06 -18.00
CA GLY A 2 3.93 14.11 -17.19
C GLY A 2 3.51 12.70 -16.74
N LYS A 3 2.78 12.61 -15.62
CA LYS A 3 2.18 11.35 -15.17
C LYS A 3 1.18 10.87 -16.23
N SER A 4 1.16 9.56 -16.48
CA SER A 4 0.16 8.95 -17.37
C SER A 4 -1.26 9.09 -16.77
N ASP A 5 -2.29 8.89 -17.57
CA ASP A 5 -3.66 8.96 -17.07
C ASP A 5 -3.97 7.80 -16.09
N ALA A 6 -3.41 6.62 -16.31
CA ALA A 6 -3.49 5.51 -15.37
C ALA A 6 -2.81 5.82 -14.02
N GLU A 7 -1.68 6.54 -14.02
CA GLU A 7 -1.04 6.98 -12.77
C GLU A 7 -1.88 8.00 -12.00
N LYS A 8 -2.54 8.93 -12.73
CA LYS A 8 -3.45 9.91 -12.12
C LYS A 8 -4.67 9.23 -11.54
N GLU A 9 -5.23 8.26 -12.26
CA GLU A 9 -6.38 7.48 -11.82
C GLU A 9 -6.06 6.67 -10.56
N LEU A 10 -4.92 5.98 -10.54
CA LEU A 10 -4.44 5.25 -9.36
C LEU A 10 -4.32 6.18 -8.15
N GLN A 11 -3.68 7.35 -8.33
CA GLN A 11 -3.52 8.31 -7.24
C GLN A 11 -4.85 8.88 -6.77
N LYS A 12 -5.78 9.16 -7.69
CA LYS A 12 -7.12 9.64 -7.37
C LYS A 12 -7.88 8.57 -6.58
N TYR A 13 -7.84 7.32 -7.01
CA TYR A 13 -8.52 6.21 -6.34
C TYR A 13 -8.01 6.00 -4.91
N ILE A 14 -6.68 5.93 -4.75
CA ILE A 14 -6.04 5.83 -3.44
C ILE A 14 -6.47 7.01 -2.56
N LYS A 15 -6.36 8.25 -3.08
CA LYS A 15 -6.72 9.46 -2.32
C LYS A 15 -8.17 9.44 -1.87
N THR A 16 -9.09 8.98 -2.72
CA THR A 16 -10.50 8.85 -2.37
C THR A 16 -10.69 7.84 -1.25
N LYS A 17 -10.08 6.65 -1.34
CA LYS A 17 -10.24 5.57 -0.35
C LYS A 17 -9.49 5.81 0.96
N THR A 18 -8.41 6.59 0.95
CA THR A 18 -7.68 7.00 2.16
C THR A 18 -8.12 8.38 2.69
N SER A 19 -9.23 8.93 2.18
CA SER A 19 -9.76 10.22 2.63
C SER A 19 -10.54 10.04 3.93
N THR A 20 -10.40 11.00 4.86
CA THR A 20 -11.20 11.02 6.10
C THR A 20 -12.69 11.30 5.85
N LYS A 21 -13.03 11.74 4.64
CA LYS A 21 -14.41 11.98 4.18
C LYS A 21 -15.01 10.79 3.41
N ALA A 22 -14.26 9.70 3.26
CA ALA A 22 -14.76 8.51 2.57
C ALA A 22 -15.76 7.75 3.45
N ASP A 23 -16.76 7.13 2.84
CA ASP A 23 -17.72 6.26 3.53
C ASP A 23 -17.03 5.04 4.16
N SER A 24 -15.96 4.57 3.51
CA SER A 24 -15.09 3.50 3.98
C SER A 24 -13.63 3.92 3.88
N ILE A 25 -12.99 4.14 5.03
CA ILE A 25 -11.59 4.57 5.10
C ILE A 25 -10.71 3.34 5.02
N HIS A 26 -9.84 3.32 4.01
CA HIS A 26 -8.89 2.24 3.79
C HIS A 26 -7.48 2.67 4.16
N LEU A 27 -6.68 1.70 4.61
CA LEU A 27 -5.23 1.80 4.63
C LEU A 27 -4.65 1.27 3.32
N LEU A 28 -3.54 1.82 2.87
CA LEU A 28 -2.79 1.32 1.72
C LEU A 28 -1.52 0.60 2.21
N VAL A 29 -1.36 -0.66 1.84
CA VAL A 29 -0.10 -1.40 1.94
C VAL A 29 0.53 -1.48 0.55
N LYS A 30 1.63 -0.74 0.35
CA LYS A 30 2.40 -0.76 -0.90
C LYS A 30 3.34 -1.95 -0.92
N ILE A 31 3.33 -2.68 -2.03
CA ILE A 31 4.24 -3.81 -2.29
C ILE A 31 5.37 -3.37 -3.22
N ARG A 32 5.07 -2.49 -4.18
CA ARG A 32 6.02 -1.98 -5.18
C ARG A 32 5.75 -0.53 -5.54
N GLU A 33 6.78 0.15 -6.05
CA GLU A 33 6.61 1.47 -6.67
C GLU A 33 5.88 1.35 -8.01
N ALA A 34 4.93 2.24 -8.26
CA ALA A 34 4.32 2.44 -9.58
C ALA A 34 5.14 3.47 -10.35
N LYS A 35 5.66 3.08 -11.52
CA LYS A 35 6.36 3.95 -12.47
C LYS A 35 5.98 3.57 -13.88
N ASP A 36 5.88 4.57 -14.76
CA ASP A 36 5.59 4.37 -16.18
C ASP A 36 4.35 3.50 -16.36
N VAL A 37 3.33 3.73 -15.51
CA VAL A 37 2.13 2.90 -15.51
C VAL A 37 1.31 3.24 -16.74
N ILE A 38 0.97 2.25 -17.54
CA ILE A 38 0.15 2.41 -18.74
C ILE A 38 -1.28 1.92 -18.54
N ASP A 39 -1.51 1.02 -17.58
CA ASP A 39 -2.82 0.48 -17.29
C ASP A 39 -2.98 0.15 -15.80
N LEU A 40 -4.22 0.16 -15.34
CA LEU A 40 -4.60 -0.02 -13.95
C LEU A 40 -5.75 -1.02 -13.87
N GLN A 41 -5.58 -2.02 -12.99
CA GLN A 41 -6.63 -2.96 -12.64
C GLN A 41 -6.89 -2.86 -11.13
N ILE A 42 -8.12 -2.49 -10.79
CA ILE A 42 -8.63 -2.45 -9.43
C ILE A 42 -9.60 -3.62 -9.27
N LYS A 43 -9.34 -4.50 -8.32
CA LYS A 43 -10.19 -5.66 -8.04
C LYS A 43 -10.45 -5.78 -6.55
N GLU A 44 -11.70 -5.92 -6.15
CA GLU A 44 -12.04 -6.37 -4.80
C GLU A 44 -11.84 -7.89 -4.75
N GLU A 45 -10.90 -8.35 -3.92
CA GLU A 45 -10.62 -9.78 -3.76
C GLU A 45 -11.56 -10.39 -2.70
N ASP A 46 -11.84 -9.63 -1.64
CA ASP A 46 -12.73 -9.98 -0.53
C ASP A 46 -13.33 -8.70 0.05
N GLU A 47 -14.35 -8.83 0.91
CA GLU A 47 -15.04 -7.67 1.50
C GLU A 47 -14.06 -6.69 2.18
N GLY A 48 -13.95 -5.47 1.64
CA GLY A 48 -13.06 -4.44 2.17
C GLY A 48 -11.57 -4.72 1.94
N ILE A 49 -11.23 -5.60 0.99
CA ILE A 49 -9.86 -5.84 0.51
C ILE A 49 -9.81 -5.60 -0.99
N ILE A 50 -9.18 -4.49 -1.38
CA ILE A 50 -9.05 -4.09 -2.78
C ILE A 50 -7.60 -4.24 -3.21
N LYS A 51 -7.35 -5.08 -4.20
CA LYS A 51 -6.05 -5.27 -4.83
C LYS A 51 -5.87 -4.29 -5.97
N LEU A 52 -4.74 -3.58 -5.93
CA LEU A 52 -4.32 -2.64 -6.97
C LEU A 52 -3.22 -3.30 -7.79
N ARG A 53 -3.49 -3.58 -9.06
CA ARG A 53 -2.51 -4.08 -10.02
C ARG A 53 -2.26 -3.02 -11.07
N VAL A 54 -1.01 -2.88 -11.47
CA VAL A 54 -0.59 -1.92 -12.48
C VAL A 54 0.16 -2.63 -13.59
N HIS A 55 -0.01 -2.15 -14.80
CA HIS A 55 0.79 -2.52 -15.95
C HIS A 55 1.78 -1.40 -16.22
N SER A 56 3.05 -1.74 -16.36
CA SER A 56 4.11 -0.77 -16.63
C SER A 56 4.87 -1.15 -17.87
N THR A 57 5.35 -0.15 -18.61
CA THR A 57 6.28 -0.33 -19.73
C THR A 57 7.74 -0.20 -19.30
N ASN A 58 8.02 -0.06 -18.00
CA ASN A 58 9.37 0.04 -17.49
C ASN A 58 10.14 -1.26 -17.74
N ASP A 59 11.40 -1.16 -18.19
CA ASP A 59 12.26 -2.32 -18.50
C ASP A 59 12.42 -3.30 -17.33
N LYS A 60 12.27 -2.84 -16.08
CA LYS A 60 12.34 -3.70 -14.90
C LYS A 60 11.05 -4.49 -14.65
N TYR A 61 9.90 -3.98 -15.11
CA TYR A 61 8.58 -4.57 -14.88
C TYR A 61 7.65 -4.40 -16.09
N PRO A 62 7.98 -4.96 -17.27
CA PRO A 62 7.21 -4.77 -18.50
C PRO A 62 5.89 -5.58 -18.53
N LYS A 63 5.32 -5.88 -17.35
CA LYS A 63 4.22 -6.83 -17.15
C LYS A 63 3.34 -6.38 -16.00
N TRP A 64 2.19 -7.01 -15.86
CA TRP A 64 1.27 -6.77 -14.74
C TRP A 64 1.89 -7.17 -13.41
N TYR A 65 1.87 -6.27 -12.42
CA TYR A 65 2.28 -6.56 -11.05
C TYR A 65 1.33 -5.93 -10.03
N THR A 66 1.33 -6.50 -8.83
CA THR A 66 0.59 -5.93 -7.69
C THR A 66 1.34 -4.70 -7.19
N TYR A 67 0.70 -3.54 -7.29
CA TYR A 67 1.17 -2.30 -6.69
C TYR A 67 1.02 -2.33 -5.17
N GLY A 68 -0.16 -2.76 -4.70
CA GLY A 68 -0.49 -2.81 -3.29
C GLY A 68 -1.92 -3.23 -3.05
N TYR A 69 -2.32 -3.17 -1.79
CA TYR A 69 -3.66 -3.49 -1.33
C TYR A 69 -4.23 -2.34 -0.51
N LEU A 70 -5.50 -2.05 -0.71
CA LEU A 70 -6.29 -1.21 0.18
C LEU A 70 -7.09 -2.12 1.10
N ILE A 71 -6.98 -1.91 2.39
CA ILE A 71 -7.67 -2.70 3.43
C ILE A 71 -8.54 -1.75 4.23
N ASP A 72 -9.83 -2.03 4.31
CA ASP A 72 -10.77 -1.25 5.11
C ASP A 72 -10.40 -1.31 6.59
N LEU A 73 -10.38 -0.16 7.26
CA LEU A 73 -10.13 -0.08 8.70
C LEU A 73 -11.16 -0.87 9.53
N LYS A 74 -12.40 -1.01 9.03
CA LYS A 74 -13.43 -1.82 9.70
C LYS A 74 -12.97 -3.28 9.89
N ASN A 75 -12.24 -3.82 8.91
CA ASN A 75 -11.74 -5.19 8.95
C ASN A 75 -10.64 -5.37 10.00
N LEU A 76 -9.96 -4.28 10.34
CA LEU A 76 -8.98 -4.21 11.41
C LEU A 76 -9.59 -3.87 12.79
N ARG A 77 -10.91 -3.67 12.86
CA ARG A 77 -11.62 -3.14 14.04
C ARG A 77 -11.07 -1.78 14.50
N LEU A 78 -10.59 -0.99 13.56
CA LEU A 78 -10.07 0.34 13.83
C LEU A 78 -11.07 1.40 13.38
N VAL A 79 -11.26 2.41 14.21
CA VAL A 79 -12.02 3.62 13.87
C VAL A 79 -11.02 4.74 13.64
N TYR A 80 -10.98 5.33 12.44
CA TYR A 80 -9.96 6.33 12.08
C TYR A 80 -9.79 7.47 13.10
N LYS A 81 -10.90 7.94 13.69
CA LYS A 81 -10.91 9.02 14.69
C LYS A 81 -10.28 8.62 16.02
N GLU A 82 -10.24 7.33 16.34
CA GLU A 82 -9.72 6.79 17.60
C GLU A 82 -8.23 6.44 17.51
N ILE A 83 -7.71 6.22 16.29
CA ILE A 83 -6.30 5.90 16.07
C ILE A 83 -5.45 7.10 16.46
N LYS A 84 -4.74 7.01 17.59
CA LYS A 84 -3.88 8.10 18.07
C LYS A 84 -2.54 8.06 17.36
N ASN A 85 -1.93 6.88 17.29
CA ASN A 85 -0.61 6.70 16.71
C ASN A 85 -0.55 5.51 15.74
N LYS A 86 0.57 5.36 15.00
CA LYS A 86 0.70 4.32 13.97
C LYS A 86 0.98 2.95 14.57
N GLU A 87 1.58 2.93 15.76
CA GLU A 87 1.95 1.76 16.52
C GLU A 87 0.73 0.87 16.82
N GLU A 88 -0.45 1.46 16.98
CA GLU A 88 -1.72 0.72 17.14
C GLU A 88 -2.02 -0.16 15.92
N ILE A 89 -1.83 0.39 14.71
CA ILE A 89 -2.01 -0.35 13.45
C ILE A 89 -0.87 -1.36 13.28
N GLN A 90 0.36 -0.97 13.60
CA GLN A 90 1.53 -1.85 13.50
C GLN A 90 1.39 -3.08 14.40
N ALA A 91 0.86 -2.91 15.61
CA ALA A 91 0.60 -4.02 16.54
C ALA A 91 -0.38 -5.05 15.98
N LEU A 92 -1.34 -4.64 15.15
CA LEU A 92 -2.25 -5.56 14.45
C LEU A 92 -1.56 -6.31 13.32
N PHE A 93 -0.65 -5.66 12.59
CA PHE A 93 0.14 -6.32 11.55
C PHE A 93 1.12 -7.35 12.12
N LEU A 94 1.72 -7.06 13.27
CA LEU A 94 2.63 -7.98 13.96
C LEU A 94 1.88 -9.12 14.67
N ASN A 95 0.58 -8.96 14.96
CA ASN A 95 -0.22 -9.97 15.62
C ASN A 95 -1.62 -10.10 14.97
N PRO A 96 -1.68 -10.68 13.76
CA PRO A 96 -2.92 -10.80 12.99
C PRO A 96 -3.92 -11.78 13.63
N ASN A 97 -3.52 -12.56 14.64
CA ASN A 97 -4.43 -13.42 15.41
C ASN A 97 -5.52 -12.65 16.16
N LYS A 98 -5.30 -11.36 16.42
CA LYS A 98 -6.32 -10.49 17.04
C LYS A 98 -7.44 -10.10 16.07
N LEU A 99 -7.27 -10.33 14.78
CA LEU A 99 -8.25 -10.01 13.76
C LEU A 99 -9.29 -11.12 13.63
N VAL A 100 -10.56 -10.72 13.72
CA VAL A 100 -11.69 -11.63 13.49
C VAL A 100 -11.99 -11.80 12.00
N HIS A 101 -11.67 -10.79 11.17
CA HIS A 101 -11.88 -10.85 9.74
C HIS A 101 -10.86 -11.80 9.09
N LYS A 102 -11.30 -13.04 8.80
CA LYS A 102 -10.47 -14.12 8.26
C LYS A 102 -9.76 -13.74 6.95
N PRO A 103 -10.41 -13.09 5.96
CA PRO A 103 -9.72 -12.70 4.72
C PRO A 103 -8.55 -11.74 4.97
N THR A 104 -8.74 -10.73 5.83
CA THR A 104 -7.67 -9.78 6.16
C THR A 104 -6.53 -10.46 6.91
N LYS A 105 -6.85 -11.38 7.83
CA LYS A 105 -5.84 -12.20 8.51
C LYS A 105 -4.99 -13.00 7.51
N SER A 106 -5.64 -13.70 6.58
CA SER A 106 -4.96 -14.47 5.53
C SER A 106 -4.06 -13.59 4.64
N LEU A 107 -4.53 -12.38 4.29
CA LEU A 107 -3.73 -11.42 3.53
C LEU A 107 -2.48 -10.97 4.30
N LEU A 108 -2.60 -10.67 5.59
CA LEU A 108 -1.45 -10.27 6.41
C LEU A 108 -0.45 -11.41 6.59
N ASP A 109 -0.92 -12.65 6.77
CA ASP A 109 -0.05 -13.83 6.81
C ASP A 109 0.68 -14.03 5.47
N THR A 110 0.02 -13.73 4.35
CA THR A 110 0.65 -13.73 3.01
C THR A 110 1.69 -12.62 2.89
N PHE A 111 1.44 -11.44 3.46
CA PHE A 111 2.42 -10.36 3.47
C PHE A 111 3.70 -10.74 4.20
N ASP A 112 3.60 -11.30 5.40
CA ASP A 112 4.77 -11.72 6.15
C ASP A 112 5.61 -12.76 5.37
N LYS A 113 4.95 -13.75 4.76
CA LYS A 113 5.61 -14.82 3.99
C LYS A 113 6.25 -14.33 2.68
N ASP A 114 5.50 -13.60 1.87
CA ASP A 114 5.89 -13.28 0.48
C ASP A 114 6.65 -11.96 0.37
N TYR A 115 6.40 -11.05 1.32
CA TYR A 115 6.75 -9.64 1.22
C TYR A 115 7.53 -9.11 2.43
N GLY A 116 7.60 -9.86 3.53
CA GLY A 116 8.22 -9.50 4.80
C GLY A 116 7.33 -8.59 5.66
N GLY A 117 7.93 -7.94 6.67
CA GLY A 117 7.20 -7.11 7.62
C GLY A 117 6.55 -5.87 6.98
N ILE A 118 5.58 -5.27 7.68
CA ILE A 118 4.83 -4.09 7.22
C ILE A 118 5.21 -2.88 8.09
N PHE A 119 5.60 -1.78 7.44
CA PHE A 119 6.15 -0.57 8.07
C PHE A 119 5.43 0.69 7.60
N PRO A 120 5.37 1.74 8.44
CA PRO A 120 4.72 2.98 8.08
C PRO A 120 5.46 3.69 6.93
N ASP A 121 4.72 4.19 5.94
CA ASP A 121 5.25 4.96 4.80
C ASP A 121 4.91 6.45 4.93
N GLY A 122 5.88 7.26 5.37
CA GLY A 122 5.72 8.72 5.50
C GLY A 122 5.00 9.16 6.77
N SER A 123 4.28 10.28 6.74
CA SER A 123 3.63 10.88 7.93
C SER A 123 2.20 10.39 8.17
N SER A 124 1.46 10.01 7.13
CA SER A 124 0.07 9.57 7.30
C SER A 124 -0.02 8.16 7.92
N LYS A 125 -1.04 7.97 8.77
CA LYS A 125 -1.33 6.71 9.47
C LYS A 125 -1.86 5.62 8.54
N LEU A 126 -2.30 5.99 7.33
CA LEU A 126 -2.95 5.08 6.39
C LEU A 126 -1.99 4.51 5.34
N PHE A 127 -0.75 5.01 5.26
CA PHE A 127 0.21 4.54 4.27
C PHE A 127 1.26 3.64 4.89
N TRP A 128 1.41 2.46 4.30
CA TRP A 128 2.30 1.41 4.75
C TRP A 128 3.02 0.80 3.55
N HIS A 129 4.15 0.16 3.80
CA HIS A 129 4.92 -0.58 2.81
C HIS A 129 5.49 -1.85 3.43
N ASN A 130 5.82 -2.84 2.61
CA ASN A 130 6.48 -4.07 3.06
C ASN A 130 8.02 -3.95 3.11
N ASP A 131 8.70 -4.85 3.81
CA ASP A 131 10.17 -4.94 3.84
C ASP A 131 10.80 -5.07 2.44
N ARG A 132 10.16 -5.88 1.59
CA ARG A 132 10.61 -6.07 0.21
C ARG A 132 10.23 -4.89 -0.70
N PHE A 133 9.73 -3.78 -0.15
CA PHE A 133 9.48 -2.55 -0.89
C PHE A 133 10.80 -1.93 -1.35
N LYS A 134 11.12 -2.14 -2.63
CA LYS A 134 12.31 -1.54 -3.25
C LYS A 134 12.02 -0.08 -3.61
N LYS A 135 12.27 0.86 -2.69
CA LYS A 135 12.48 2.28 -3.06
C LYS A 135 13.64 2.32 -4.05
N LYS A 136 13.50 3.02 -5.18
CA LYS A 136 14.63 3.17 -6.12
C LYS A 136 15.80 3.81 -5.34
N LYS A 137 16.82 3.02 -4.96
CA LYS A 137 18.15 3.60 -4.71
C LYS A 137 18.57 4.15 -6.06
N ASP A 138 18.65 5.47 -6.14
CA ASP A 138 19.29 6.12 -7.27
C ASP A 138 20.73 5.58 -7.35
N PRO A 139 21.12 4.87 -8.42
CA PRO A 139 22.48 4.34 -8.54
C PRO A 139 23.52 5.46 -8.68
N TYR A 140 23.12 6.73 -8.85
CA TYR A 140 24.01 7.87 -9.06
C TYR A 140 23.96 8.92 -7.94
N LYS A 141 23.26 8.69 -6.82
CA LYS A 141 23.28 9.63 -5.69
C LYS A 141 24.56 9.46 -4.88
N VAL A 142 25.69 9.83 -5.47
CA VAL A 142 26.93 10.13 -4.74
C VAL A 142 26.60 11.30 -3.83
N LYS A 143 26.72 11.11 -2.52
CA LYS A 143 26.74 12.23 -1.57
C LYS A 143 27.98 13.05 -1.92
N MET A 144 27.82 14.17 -2.60
CA MET A 144 28.87 15.19 -2.58
C MET A 144 29.02 15.62 -1.13
N LYS A 145 30.10 15.16 -0.47
CA LYS A 145 30.62 15.83 0.72
C LYS A 145 31.10 17.18 0.21
N ALA A 146 30.44 18.25 0.65
CA ALA A 146 31.05 19.57 0.59
C ALA A 146 32.33 19.49 1.44
N MET A 147 33.49 19.70 0.80
CA MET A 147 34.71 20.17 1.45
C MET A 147 34.82 21.65 1.19
#